data_AF-A0A1Z5HB85-F1
#
_entry.id   AF-A0A1Z5HB85-F1
#
_cell.length_a   1.000
_cell.length_b   1.000
_cell.length_c   1.000
_cell.angle_alpha   90.00
_cell.angle_beta   90.00
_cell.angle_gamma   90.00
#
_symmetry.space_group_name_H-M   'P 1'
#
loop_
_entity.id
_entity.type
_entity.pdbx_description
1 polymer ?
#
loop_
_entity_poly.entity_id
_entity_poly.type
_entity_poly.pdbx_seq_one_letter_code
_entity_poly.pdbx_strand_id
1 'polypeptide(L)'
;MDQGNHYKKCDLQVHSPRDINWKGDSCVTPEERKAYSKTFVKECREAGINAVAVTDHHDMVFFEYIKAASKAELDEGGDLVPNDQQLVVFPGIELTFNQPPMQGLLILDASFPEALFPTVLGSLSLAQAAKEDSKTIQTVAISSNTINSIGDIYRKLDGTDGVKGRYIFLPHVKDGGHKTLMRDGFHEAYAKMPSVGGYVDGKFEGGGVGYLKILNGEVDAWGFKTIAVIQTTDYRADETLANLDTATWIKWREPTAEALRQACLAKESRISLVEPELPNIFIEKIDVTNSSFLSKFDLDLNPQLNSIIGGRGSGKSTILEYLRWALCDQTEGFGKEGVQSDILKRRNTLIDKTLKEVDGEVRVFFIVNGTRHIVKRNPKSEDVLLKIGDRDFESVRPSQIQDLLPIQAYSQKQLSSISVRSDELRRFIEQPISKEIEDIDSKVGEALVEVKSAYQKLSKSKELYTDLRKNEIEIGSFKSQIEKLRGGLKGISEGDKKILDRAKYYVNEKIALMRFLLSVFPFKTAYGL
;
A
#
# COMPACT_ATOMS: atom_id res chain seq x y z
N MET A 1 -5.86 -15.43 13.76
CA MET A 1 -4.98 -14.82 12.73
C MET A 1 -5.19 -15.62 11.47
N ASP A 2 -5.44 -14.92 10.37
CA ASP A 2 -5.62 -15.59 9.10
C ASP A 2 -4.35 -16.37 8.71
N GLN A 3 -4.55 -17.43 7.94
CA GLN A 3 -3.46 -18.31 7.50
C GLN A 3 -3.00 -17.95 6.09
N GLY A 4 -3.14 -16.67 5.72
CA GLY A 4 -2.80 -16.14 4.40
C GLY A 4 -1.34 -15.69 4.29
N ASN A 5 -0.97 -15.23 3.10
CA ASN A 5 0.33 -14.60 2.89
C ASN A 5 0.22 -13.11 3.24
N HIS A 6 1.23 -12.58 3.93
CA HIS A 6 1.33 -11.16 4.28
C HIS A 6 2.64 -10.58 3.77
N TYR A 7 2.63 -9.30 3.41
CA TYR A 7 3.85 -8.60 3.07
C TYR A 7 4.71 -8.44 4.32
N LYS A 8 6.00 -8.72 4.15
CA LYS A 8 7.06 -8.50 5.14
C LYS A 8 8.11 -7.61 4.49
N LYS A 9 8.56 -6.56 5.18
CA LYS A 9 9.69 -5.72 4.75
C LYS A 9 10.98 -6.50 5.00
N CYS A 10 11.74 -6.74 3.94
CA CYS A 10 12.87 -7.68 3.95
C CYS A 10 14.15 -7.03 3.48
N ASP A 11 15.26 -7.38 4.14
CA ASP A 11 16.59 -7.10 3.66
C ASP A 11 17.43 -8.38 3.61
N LEU A 12 17.64 -8.89 2.39
CA LEU A 12 18.20 -10.22 2.17
C LEU A 12 19.72 -10.24 2.04
N GLN A 13 20.41 -9.13 2.36
CA GLN A 13 21.87 -9.06 2.36
C GLN A 13 22.37 -8.15 3.47
N VAL A 14 22.68 -8.78 4.61
CA VAL A 14 23.19 -8.11 5.80
C VAL A 14 24.48 -8.79 6.22
N HIS A 15 25.53 -8.01 6.42
CA HIS A 15 26.80 -8.47 6.97
C HIS A 15 26.85 -8.30 8.48
N SER A 16 27.72 -9.07 9.12
CA SER A 16 27.96 -9.03 10.56
C SER A 16 29.36 -8.48 10.87
N PRO A 17 29.66 -8.23 12.15
CA PRO A 17 31.01 -7.88 12.61
C PRO A 17 32.13 -8.83 12.19
N ARG A 18 31.82 -10.06 11.74
CA ARG A 18 32.81 -10.99 11.21
C ARG A 18 33.23 -10.65 9.78
N ASP A 19 32.41 -9.94 9.01
CA ASP A 19 32.78 -9.58 7.65
C ASP A 19 34.04 -8.70 7.62
N ILE A 20 34.92 -8.95 6.64
CA ILE A 20 36.19 -8.25 6.49
C ILE A 20 35.98 -6.75 6.21
N ASN A 21 34.92 -6.40 5.50
CA ASN A 21 34.62 -5.01 5.13
C ASN A 21 33.66 -4.32 6.11
N TRP A 22 33.35 -4.97 7.25
CA TRP A 22 32.54 -4.40 8.33
C TRP A 22 33.07 -3.04 8.78
N LYS A 23 32.17 -2.07 8.98
CA LYS A 23 32.50 -0.68 9.34
C LYS A 23 32.30 -0.35 10.80
N GLY A 24 31.52 -1.15 11.53
CA GLY A 24 31.32 -0.99 12.97
C GLY A 24 32.40 -1.63 13.83
N ASP A 25 32.14 -1.67 15.13
CA ASP A 25 33.03 -2.32 16.10
C ASP A 25 33.15 -3.83 15.85
N SER A 26 34.33 -4.38 16.16
CA SER A 26 34.55 -5.82 16.09
C SER A 26 33.91 -6.53 17.28
N CYS A 27 33.30 -7.69 17.04
CA CYS A 27 32.71 -8.52 18.10
C CYS A 27 33.33 -9.92 18.06
N VAL A 28 34.27 -10.17 18.95
CA VAL A 28 35.08 -11.40 18.96
C VAL A 28 34.52 -12.39 19.96
N THR A 29 34.23 -11.94 21.18
CA THR A 29 33.76 -12.82 22.25
C THR A 29 32.28 -13.19 22.08
N PRO A 30 31.83 -14.35 22.60
CA PRO A 30 30.41 -14.71 22.58
C PRO A 30 29.50 -13.65 23.22
N GLU A 31 29.97 -12.96 24.26
CA GLU A 31 29.25 -11.90 24.96
C GLU A 31 29.09 -10.65 24.09
N GLU A 32 30.15 -10.21 23.41
CA GLU A 32 30.11 -9.09 22.46
C GLU A 32 29.15 -9.40 21.30
N ARG A 33 29.22 -10.61 20.74
CA ARG A 33 28.32 -11.03 19.64
C ARG A 33 26.86 -11.03 20.07
N LYS A 34 26.57 -11.50 21.29
CA LYS A 34 25.22 -11.44 21.87
C LYS A 34 24.77 -9.99 22.09
N ALA A 35 25.64 -9.12 22.60
CA ALA A 35 25.33 -7.72 22.83
C ALA A 35 25.00 -7.00 21.52
N TYR A 36 25.86 -7.14 20.51
CA TYR A 36 25.60 -6.60 19.16
C TYR A 36 24.30 -7.15 18.56
N SER A 37 24.06 -8.46 18.66
CA SER A 37 22.85 -9.07 18.09
C SER A 37 21.56 -8.50 18.69
N LYS A 38 21.56 -8.15 19.97
CA LYS A 38 20.41 -7.47 20.61
C LYS A 38 20.21 -6.06 20.05
N THR A 39 21.30 -5.30 19.92
CA THR A 39 21.24 -3.95 19.34
C THR A 39 20.77 -4.00 17.88
N PHE A 40 21.27 -4.94 17.10
CA PHE A 40 20.90 -5.11 15.70
C PHE A 40 19.42 -5.49 15.52
N VAL A 41 18.87 -6.39 16.35
CA VAL A 41 17.44 -6.71 16.34
C VAL A 41 16.59 -5.47 16.65
N LYS A 42 17.02 -4.67 17.63
CA LYS A 42 16.36 -3.41 17.97
C LYS A 42 16.40 -2.41 16.80
N GLU A 43 17.54 -2.29 16.12
CA GLU A 43 17.68 -1.43 14.95
C GLU A 43 16.76 -1.88 13.80
N CYS A 44 16.65 -3.19 13.54
CA CYS A 44 15.71 -3.74 12.57
C CYS A 44 14.26 -3.37 12.92
N ARG A 45 13.90 -3.45 14.21
CA ARG A 45 12.58 -3.07 14.71
C ARG A 45 12.28 -1.59 14.48
N GLU A 46 13.22 -0.71 14.82
CA GLU A 46 13.12 0.73 14.61
C GLU A 46 12.99 1.09 13.11
N ALA A 47 13.65 0.34 12.23
CA ALA A 47 13.55 0.49 10.77
C ALA A 47 12.28 -0.16 10.15
N GLY A 48 11.45 -0.83 10.96
CA GLY A 48 10.27 -1.57 10.51
C GLY A 48 10.58 -2.81 9.67
N ILE A 49 11.80 -3.35 9.75
CA ILE A 49 12.21 -4.54 9.02
C ILE A 49 11.63 -5.78 9.71
N ASN A 50 10.97 -6.64 8.94
CA ASN A 50 10.35 -7.85 9.45
C ASN A 50 11.20 -9.10 9.20
N ALA A 51 12.10 -9.07 8.22
CA ALA A 51 12.97 -10.19 7.90
C ALA A 51 14.33 -9.75 7.40
N VAL A 52 15.38 -10.46 7.80
CA VAL A 52 16.75 -10.27 7.31
C VAL A 52 17.37 -11.60 6.90
N ALA A 53 18.33 -11.57 5.97
CA ALA A 53 19.25 -12.69 5.76
C ALA A 53 20.67 -12.28 6.16
N VAL A 54 21.28 -13.06 7.05
CA VAL A 54 22.68 -12.86 7.45
C VAL A 54 23.55 -13.55 6.41
N THR A 55 24.27 -12.78 5.60
CA THR A 55 24.95 -13.23 4.39
C THR A 55 26.43 -12.86 4.39
N ASP A 56 27.14 -13.18 5.47
CA ASP A 56 28.59 -12.99 5.52
C ASP A 56 29.30 -13.73 4.37
N HIS A 57 30.42 -13.18 3.91
CA HIS A 57 31.22 -13.81 2.86
C HIS A 57 31.76 -15.17 3.31
N HIS A 58 31.18 -16.25 2.76
CA HIS A 58 31.55 -17.64 3.04
C HIS A 58 31.50 -18.05 4.53
N ASP A 59 30.73 -17.33 5.35
CA ASP A 59 30.60 -17.57 6.80
C ASP A 59 29.12 -17.53 7.22
N MET A 60 28.78 -18.23 8.30
CA MET A 60 27.42 -18.40 8.82
C MET A 60 27.38 -18.32 10.35
N VAL A 61 28.50 -18.01 11.00
CA VAL A 61 28.63 -18.13 12.47
C VAL A 61 27.70 -17.15 13.18
N PHE A 62 27.53 -15.95 12.62
CA PHE A 62 26.79 -14.88 13.27
C PHE A 62 25.26 -15.10 13.29
N PHE A 63 24.75 -15.94 12.37
CA PHE A 63 23.33 -16.29 12.29
C PHE A 63 22.78 -16.81 13.62
N GLU A 64 23.50 -17.71 14.30
CA GLU A 64 23.07 -18.32 15.57
C GLU A 64 22.79 -17.26 16.64
N TYR A 65 23.61 -16.19 16.69
CA TYR A 65 23.49 -15.12 17.68
C TYR A 65 22.32 -14.17 17.38
N ILE A 66 22.14 -13.76 16.11
CA ILE A 66 21.04 -12.87 15.70
C ILE A 66 19.70 -13.59 15.84
N LYS A 67 19.62 -14.87 15.45
CA LYS A 67 18.42 -15.70 15.64
C LYS A 67 18.06 -15.84 17.12
N ALA A 68 19.05 -16.08 17.98
CA ALA A 68 18.82 -16.17 19.42
C ALA A 68 18.35 -14.83 20.01
N ALA A 69 18.92 -13.71 19.56
CA ALA A 69 18.51 -12.38 19.99
C ALA A 69 17.07 -12.04 19.56
N SER A 70 16.69 -12.38 18.32
CA SER A 70 15.31 -12.20 17.83
C SER A 70 14.29 -12.98 18.67
N LYS A 71 14.59 -14.25 19.00
CA LYS A 71 13.70 -15.08 19.84
C LYS A 71 13.59 -14.62 21.29
N ALA A 72 14.56 -13.86 21.77
CA ALA A 72 14.63 -13.35 23.13
C ALA A 72 14.28 -11.85 23.21
N GLU A 73 13.76 -11.27 22.12
CA GLU A 73 13.34 -9.88 22.05
C GLU A 73 12.17 -9.64 23.03
N LEU A 74 12.28 -8.58 23.82
CA LEU A 74 11.25 -8.13 24.76
C LEU A 74 10.65 -6.82 24.24
N ASP A 75 9.35 -6.65 24.42
CA ASP A 75 8.65 -5.40 24.14
C ASP A 75 8.89 -4.34 25.24
N GLU A 76 8.29 -3.16 25.09
CA GLU A 76 8.40 -2.06 26.06
C GLU A 76 7.83 -2.42 27.45
N GLY A 77 6.92 -3.39 27.51
CA GLY A 77 6.34 -3.92 28.75
C GLY A 77 7.21 -4.96 29.44
N GLY A 78 8.28 -5.43 28.77
CA GLY A 78 9.14 -6.50 29.25
C GLY A 78 8.62 -7.91 28.94
N ASP A 79 7.56 -8.02 28.14
CA ASP A 79 7.02 -9.30 27.68
C ASP A 79 7.71 -9.75 26.39
N LEU A 80 7.75 -11.06 26.14
CA LEU A 80 8.32 -11.59 24.90
C LEU A 80 7.49 -11.14 23.70
N VAL A 81 8.17 -10.59 22.69
CA VAL A 81 7.52 -10.22 21.43
C VAL A 81 6.82 -11.45 20.83
N PRO A 82 5.54 -11.34 20.42
CA PRO A 82 4.81 -12.45 19.80
C PRO A 82 5.54 -13.05 18.60
N ASN A 83 5.48 -14.37 18.44
CA ASN A 83 6.22 -15.09 17.39
C ASN A 83 5.96 -14.57 15.97
N ASP A 84 4.78 -14.05 15.68
CA ASP A 84 4.38 -13.47 14.38
C ASP A 84 4.93 -12.07 14.12
N GLN A 85 5.40 -11.41 15.19
CA GLN A 85 5.99 -10.07 15.19
C GLN A 85 7.52 -10.10 15.34
N GLN A 86 8.10 -11.20 15.84
CA GLN A 86 9.54 -11.39 15.93
C GLN A 86 10.24 -11.22 14.59
N LEU A 87 11.47 -10.71 14.61
CA LEU A 87 12.30 -10.57 13.41
C LEU A 87 12.61 -11.95 12.82
N VAL A 88 12.22 -12.18 11.56
CA VAL A 88 12.60 -13.40 10.86
C VAL A 88 14.06 -13.31 10.43
N VAL A 89 14.87 -14.30 10.79
CA VAL A 89 16.29 -14.36 10.43
C VAL A 89 16.51 -15.56 9.52
N PHE A 90 16.90 -15.31 8.28
CA PHE A 90 17.31 -16.35 7.33
C PHE A 90 18.82 -16.59 7.44
N PRO A 91 19.26 -17.87 7.50
CA PRO A 91 20.67 -18.19 7.30
C PRO A 91 21.01 -18.02 5.82
N GLY A 92 22.07 -17.29 5.53
CA GLY A 92 22.56 -17.14 4.17
C GLY A 92 24.08 -17.04 4.08
N ILE A 93 24.57 -17.00 2.85
CA ILE A 93 25.98 -16.83 2.53
C ILE A 93 26.07 -15.99 1.25
N GLU A 94 26.93 -14.98 1.25
CA GLU A 94 27.32 -14.32 0.01
C GLU A 94 28.46 -15.11 -0.66
N LEU A 95 28.21 -15.59 -1.88
CA LEU A 95 29.13 -16.41 -2.66
C LEU A 95 29.78 -15.56 -3.76
N THR A 96 31.11 -15.57 -3.84
CA THR A 96 31.86 -15.04 -5.00
C THR A 96 32.32 -16.18 -5.92
N PHE A 97 32.06 -16.07 -7.22
CA PHE A 97 32.39 -17.07 -8.25
C PHE A 97 33.45 -16.58 -9.23
N ASN A 98 34.19 -17.51 -9.84
CA ASN A 98 35.12 -17.22 -10.94
C ASN A 98 34.49 -17.32 -12.34
N GLN A 99 33.48 -18.18 -12.55
CA GLN A 99 32.91 -18.44 -13.87
C GLN A 99 31.38 -18.67 -13.84
N PRO A 100 30.58 -17.77 -14.43
CA PRO A 100 30.98 -16.39 -14.75
C PRO A 100 31.41 -15.67 -13.46
N PRO A 101 32.35 -14.72 -13.52
CA PRO A 101 32.73 -13.96 -12.34
C PRO A 101 31.52 -13.17 -11.83
N MET A 102 31.01 -13.51 -10.66
CA MET A 102 29.83 -12.86 -10.09
C MET A 102 29.72 -13.07 -8.58
N GLN A 103 28.84 -12.31 -7.94
CA GLN A 103 28.33 -12.61 -6.61
C GLN A 103 26.92 -13.18 -6.68
N GLY A 104 26.54 -13.92 -5.64
CA GLY A 104 25.21 -14.46 -5.47
C GLY A 104 24.91 -14.78 -4.02
N LEU A 105 23.68 -14.53 -3.60
CA LEU A 105 23.20 -14.85 -2.26
C LEU A 105 22.62 -16.25 -2.27
N LEU A 106 23.13 -17.12 -1.39
CA LEU A 106 22.51 -18.39 -1.07
C LEU A 106 21.75 -18.23 0.25
N ILE A 107 20.43 -18.33 0.22
CA ILE A 107 19.56 -18.16 1.39
C ILE A 107 18.85 -19.48 1.66
N LEU A 108 18.90 -19.94 2.91
CA LEU A 108 18.27 -21.18 3.37
C LEU A 108 16.94 -20.87 4.08
N ASP A 109 16.12 -21.89 4.36
CA ASP A 109 14.94 -21.72 5.21
C ASP A 109 15.29 -21.05 6.55
N ALA A 110 14.43 -20.17 7.08
CA ALA A 110 14.65 -19.59 8.42
C ALA A 110 14.71 -20.66 9.53
N SER A 111 14.05 -21.79 9.31
CA SER A 111 14.06 -22.97 10.18
C SER A 111 15.13 -24.01 9.81
N PHE A 112 16.10 -23.66 8.96
CA PHE A 112 17.13 -24.59 8.51
C PHE A 112 17.98 -25.10 9.71
N PRO A 113 18.26 -26.42 9.81
CA PRO A 113 19.05 -26.97 10.90
C PRO A 113 20.51 -26.53 10.82
N GLU A 114 21.00 -25.87 11.87
CA GLU A 114 22.38 -25.38 11.97
C GLU A 114 23.43 -26.51 11.84
N ALA A 115 23.08 -27.72 12.30
CA ALA A 115 23.93 -28.92 12.14
C ALA A 115 24.24 -29.29 10.67
N LEU A 116 23.46 -28.78 9.71
CA LEU A 116 23.67 -29.02 8.28
C LEU A 116 24.45 -27.91 7.58
N PHE A 117 24.83 -26.82 8.27
CA PHE A 117 25.66 -25.76 7.67
C PHE A 117 27.01 -26.28 7.14
N PRO A 118 27.76 -27.15 7.86
CA PRO A 118 28.99 -27.73 7.32
C PRO A 118 28.75 -28.54 6.04
N THR A 119 27.59 -29.20 5.91
CA THR A 119 27.21 -29.95 4.71
C THR A 119 26.98 -29.01 3.52
N VAL A 120 26.33 -27.86 3.74
CA VAL A 120 26.14 -26.83 2.69
C VAL A 120 27.49 -26.26 2.24
N LEU A 121 28.33 -25.83 3.18
CA LEU A 121 29.65 -25.28 2.89
C LEU A 121 30.56 -26.32 2.20
N GLY A 122 30.57 -27.55 2.69
CA GLY A 122 31.34 -28.66 2.11
C GLY A 122 30.91 -29.01 0.68
N SER A 123 29.61 -28.97 0.40
CA SER A 123 29.07 -29.19 -0.95
C SER A 123 29.58 -28.15 -1.95
N LEU A 124 29.83 -26.92 -1.49
CA LEU A 124 30.37 -25.82 -2.29
C LEU A 124 31.90 -25.72 -2.20
N SER A 125 32.55 -26.64 -1.47
CA SER A 125 34.00 -26.66 -1.17
C SER A 125 34.50 -25.34 -0.56
N LEU A 126 33.69 -24.78 0.35
CA LEU A 126 34.02 -23.57 1.10
C LEU A 126 34.61 -23.94 2.46
N ALA A 127 35.67 -23.23 2.85
CA ALA A 127 36.20 -23.26 4.21
C ALA A 127 35.66 -22.05 4.98
N GLN A 128 35.19 -22.28 6.19
CA GLN A 128 34.77 -21.24 7.13
C GLN A 128 35.91 -20.93 8.11
N ALA A 129 36.01 -19.68 8.57
CA ALA A 129 36.92 -19.31 9.65
C ALA A 129 36.56 -20.07 10.94
N ALA A 130 37.52 -20.19 11.87
CA ALA A 130 37.20 -20.76 13.18
C ALA A 130 36.14 -19.88 13.87
N LYS A 131 35.27 -20.49 14.70
CA LYS A 131 34.22 -19.72 15.40
C LYS A 131 34.84 -18.68 16.33
N GLU A 132 36.06 -18.91 16.80
CA GLU A 132 36.84 -18.06 17.71
C GLU A 132 37.48 -16.86 17.01
N ASP A 133 37.66 -16.92 15.68
CA ASP A 133 38.28 -15.84 14.93
C ASP A 133 37.41 -14.58 14.95
N SER A 134 38.03 -13.40 14.84
CA SER A 134 37.31 -12.13 14.81
C SER A 134 36.66 -11.85 13.45
N LYS A 135 37.22 -12.39 12.36
CA LYS A 135 36.84 -12.10 10.98
C LYS A 135 36.71 -13.38 10.14
N THR A 136 36.00 -13.28 9.01
CA THR A 136 35.94 -14.33 8.00
C THR A 136 37.32 -14.54 7.36
N ILE A 137 37.50 -15.70 6.71
CA ILE A 137 38.66 -15.93 5.84
C ILE A 137 38.58 -14.94 4.67
N GLN A 138 39.74 -14.52 4.15
CA GLN A 138 39.80 -13.73 2.92
C GLN A 138 39.00 -14.42 1.83
N THR A 139 38.01 -13.72 1.28
CA THR A 139 37.11 -14.30 0.28
C THR A 139 37.88 -14.69 -0.98
N VAL A 140 37.95 -15.99 -1.24
CA VAL A 140 38.50 -16.53 -2.48
C VAL A 140 37.35 -16.97 -3.37
N ALA A 141 37.32 -16.48 -4.61
CA ALA A 141 36.29 -16.87 -5.56
C ALA A 141 36.29 -18.40 -5.77
N ILE A 142 35.11 -19.00 -5.76
CA ILE A 142 34.95 -20.45 -5.90
C ILE A 142 35.56 -20.88 -7.24
N SER A 143 36.40 -21.91 -7.19
CA SER A 143 37.08 -22.45 -8.38
C SER A 143 36.08 -22.95 -9.41
N SER A 144 36.37 -22.71 -10.69
CA SER A 144 35.60 -23.24 -11.82
C SER A 144 35.62 -24.77 -11.90
N ASN A 145 36.62 -25.42 -11.29
CA ASN A 145 36.64 -26.88 -11.11
C ASN A 145 35.55 -27.38 -10.15
N THR A 146 35.15 -26.52 -9.20
CA THR A 146 34.12 -26.84 -8.21
C THR A 146 32.74 -26.46 -8.74
N ILE A 147 32.57 -25.22 -9.22
CA ILE A 147 31.31 -24.69 -9.72
C ILE A 147 31.59 -23.99 -11.04
N ASN A 148 31.13 -24.58 -12.15
CA ASN A 148 31.34 -24.00 -13.50
C ASN A 148 30.12 -23.23 -14.02
N SER A 149 28.96 -23.41 -13.38
CA SER A 149 27.70 -22.78 -13.76
C SER A 149 26.78 -22.63 -12.55
N ILE A 150 25.79 -21.75 -12.66
CA ILE A 150 24.75 -21.62 -11.61
C ILE A 150 24.01 -22.96 -11.42
N GLY A 151 23.81 -23.74 -12.49
CA GLY A 151 23.18 -25.06 -12.41
C GLY A 151 23.94 -26.07 -11.56
N ASP A 152 25.26 -25.93 -11.42
CA ASP A 152 26.08 -26.81 -10.57
C ASP A 152 25.77 -26.65 -9.09
N ILE A 153 25.47 -25.42 -8.67
CA ILE A 153 25.04 -25.11 -7.29
C ILE A 153 23.82 -25.99 -6.97
N TYR A 154 22.84 -25.98 -7.87
CA TYR A 154 21.63 -26.76 -7.70
C TYR A 154 21.91 -28.27 -7.68
N ARG A 155 22.70 -28.76 -8.64
CA ARG A 155 23.06 -30.19 -8.70
C ARG A 155 23.76 -30.70 -7.43
N LYS A 156 24.63 -29.89 -6.83
CA LYS A 156 25.37 -30.27 -5.62
C LYS A 156 24.50 -30.19 -4.37
N LEU A 157 23.75 -29.10 -4.19
CA LEU A 157 22.89 -28.93 -3.02
C LEU A 157 21.69 -29.89 -3.04
N ASP A 158 21.11 -30.15 -4.22
CA ASP A 158 20.01 -31.09 -4.38
C ASP A 158 20.44 -32.56 -4.24
N GLY A 159 21.74 -32.84 -4.32
CA GLY A 159 22.33 -34.15 -4.03
C GLY A 159 22.32 -34.51 -2.53
N THR A 160 21.94 -33.58 -1.66
CA THR A 160 21.85 -33.79 -0.22
C THR A 160 20.40 -33.71 0.23
N ASP A 161 19.83 -34.83 0.69
CA ASP A 161 18.40 -34.93 1.04
C ASP A 161 17.93 -33.89 2.08
N GLY A 162 18.80 -33.47 3.01
CA GLY A 162 18.49 -32.46 4.02
C GLY A 162 18.54 -30.99 3.55
N VAL A 163 19.11 -30.75 2.37
CA VAL A 163 19.31 -29.40 1.79
C VAL A 163 18.35 -29.15 0.63
N LYS A 164 18.06 -30.20 -0.16
CA LYS A 164 17.22 -30.14 -1.34
C LYS A 164 15.89 -29.42 -1.08
N GLY A 165 15.61 -28.39 -1.89
CA GLY A 165 14.38 -27.59 -1.80
C GLY A 165 14.34 -26.55 -0.67
N ARG A 166 15.32 -26.54 0.24
CA ARG A 166 15.38 -25.68 1.44
C ARG A 166 16.35 -24.50 1.30
N TYR A 167 16.67 -24.13 0.07
CA TYR A 167 17.50 -22.98 -0.29
C TYR A 167 16.98 -22.26 -1.53
N ILE A 168 17.39 -21.01 -1.71
CA ILE A 168 17.23 -20.22 -2.93
C ILE A 168 18.56 -19.54 -3.24
N PHE A 169 18.94 -19.52 -4.51
CA PHE A 169 20.12 -18.81 -4.99
C PHE A 169 19.70 -17.59 -5.82
N LEU A 170 20.13 -16.40 -5.41
CA LEU A 170 19.84 -15.12 -6.04
C LEU A 170 21.16 -14.53 -6.59
N PRO A 171 21.40 -14.57 -7.91
CA PRO A 171 22.57 -13.91 -8.49
C PRO A 171 22.46 -12.39 -8.38
N HIS A 172 23.61 -11.71 -8.35
CA HIS A 172 23.68 -10.26 -8.46
C HIS A 172 23.35 -9.86 -9.89
N VAL A 173 22.30 -9.05 -10.08
CA VAL A 173 21.77 -8.66 -11.39
C VAL A 173 21.74 -7.16 -11.62
N LYS A 174 22.61 -6.37 -10.96
CA LYS A 174 22.69 -4.92 -11.19
C LYS A 174 23.13 -4.61 -12.62
N ASP A 175 22.59 -3.53 -13.19
CA ASP A 175 22.87 -3.08 -14.57
C ASP A 175 24.35 -2.65 -14.71
N GLY A 176 25.18 -3.55 -15.24
CA GLY A 176 26.63 -3.37 -15.32
C GLY A 176 27.35 -3.35 -13.96
N GLY A 177 28.64 -3.01 -13.99
CA GLY A 177 29.50 -2.96 -12.80
C GLY A 177 30.35 -4.22 -12.56
N HIS A 178 30.91 -4.35 -11.36
CA HIS A 178 31.73 -5.50 -10.98
C HIS A 178 30.87 -6.62 -10.39
N LYS A 179 31.26 -7.87 -10.64
CA LYS A 179 30.64 -9.08 -10.05
C LYS A 179 29.12 -9.23 -10.24
N THR A 180 28.53 -8.60 -11.25
CA THR A 180 27.15 -8.83 -11.69
C THR A 180 27.08 -9.83 -12.85
N LEU A 181 25.96 -10.55 -12.95
CA LEU A 181 25.61 -11.42 -14.06
C LEU A 181 25.20 -10.63 -15.32
N MET A 182 24.80 -9.36 -15.18
CA MET A 182 24.31 -8.52 -16.27
C MET A 182 25.46 -7.81 -16.99
N ARG A 183 26.34 -8.62 -17.60
CA ARG A 183 27.50 -8.17 -18.37
C ARG A 183 27.56 -8.86 -19.73
N ASP A 184 28.18 -8.16 -20.68
CA ASP A 184 28.39 -8.70 -22.01
C ASP A 184 29.17 -10.03 -21.96
N GLY A 185 28.67 -11.02 -22.69
CA GLY A 185 29.22 -12.37 -22.72
C GLY A 185 28.61 -13.36 -21.70
N PHE A 186 27.76 -12.92 -20.76
CA PHE A 186 27.12 -13.81 -19.78
C PHE A 186 25.68 -14.21 -20.09
N HIS A 187 25.19 -13.86 -21.28
CA HIS A 187 23.85 -14.17 -21.76
C HIS A 187 23.51 -15.67 -21.68
N GLU A 188 24.45 -16.57 -22.01
CA GLU A 188 24.25 -18.02 -21.89
C GLU A 188 24.12 -18.48 -20.43
N ALA A 189 24.92 -17.90 -19.52
CA ALA A 189 24.85 -18.21 -18.10
C ALA A 189 23.51 -17.75 -17.49
N TYR A 190 23.03 -16.56 -17.88
CA TYR A 190 21.71 -16.07 -17.50
C TYR A 190 20.59 -16.94 -18.07
N ALA A 191 20.61 -17.23 -19.37
CA ALA A 191 19.55 -18.01 -20.03
C ALA A 191 19.39 -19.42 -19.43
N LYS A 192 20.50 -20.05 -19.01
CA LYS A 192 20.52 -21.39 -18.43
C LYS A 192 20.32 -21.41 -16.90
N MET A 193 20.26 -20.26 -16.22
CA MET A 193 20.21 -20.25 -14.77
C MET A 193 18.86 -20.77 -14.24
N PRO A 194 18.85 -21.66 -13.24
CA PRO A 194 17.61 -22.08 -12.60
C PRO A 194 16.94 -20.96 -11.77
N SER A 195 17.72 -20.00 -11.26
CA SER A 195 17.27 -18.90 -10.37
C SER A 195 16.13 -18.06 -10.94
N VAL A 196 15.03 -17.94 -10.19
CA VAL A 196 13.81 -17.20 -10.59
C VAL A 196 13.78 -15.76 -10.08
N GLY A 197 14.79 -15.35 -9.33
CA GLY A 197 14.99 -13.98 -8.87
C GLY A 197 16.48 -13.67 -8.83
N GLY A 198 16.82 -12.39 -8.78
CA GLY A 198 18.15 -11.87 -8.53
C GLY A 198 18.08 -10.66 -7.60
N TYR A 199 19.22 -10.21 -7.10
CA TYR A 199 19.29 -9.05 -6.22
C TYR A 199 20.10 -7.91 -6.83
N VAL A 200 19.92 -6.70 -6.27
CA VAL A 200 20.72 -5.51 -6.55
C VAL A 200 21.10 -4.82 -5.25
N ASP A 201 22.35 -4.38 -5.15
CA ASP A 201 22.81 -3.56 -4.02
C ASP A 201 22.29 -2.13 -4.17
N GLY A 202 21.47 -1.69 -3.22
CA GLY A 202 20.82 -0.38 -3.20
C GLY A 202 19.44 -0.34 -3.86
N LYS A 203 18.83 0.85 -3.89
CA LYS A 203 17.51 1.06 -4.50
C LYS A 203 17.51 0.70 -5.98
N PHE A 204 16.49 -0.03 -6.40
CA PHE A 204 16.28 -0.33 -7.81
C PHE A 204 15.54 0.82 -8.49
N GLU A 205 16.28 1.75 -9.12
CA GLU A 205 15.71 2.91 -9.83
C GLU A 205 15.36 2.61 -11.30
N GLY A 206 15.21 1.33 -11.64
CA GLY A 206 15.18 0.89 -13.03
C GLY A 206 16.58 0.76 -13.63
N GLY A 207 16.67 0.73 -14.95
CA GLY A 207 17.92 0.60 -15.68
C GLY A 207 17.73 0.92 -17.16
N GLY A 208 18.74 0.65 -17.98
CA GLY A 208 18.61 0.84 -19.43
C GLY A 208 17.43 0.07 -20.02
N VAL A 209 16.83 0.58 -21.11
CA VAL A 209 15.71 -0.12 -21.79
C VAL A 209 16.10 -1.55 -22.18
N GLY A 210 17.35 -1.77 -22.60
CA GLY A 210 17.87 -3.11 -22.88
C GLY A 210 17.93 -4.01 -21.65
N TYR A 211 18.39 -3.48 -20.52
CA TYR A 211 18.46 -4.19 -19.24
C TYR A 211 17.07 -4.67 -18.76
N LEU A 212 16.07 -3.78 -18.81
CA LEU A 212 14.69 -4.13 -18.44
C LEU A 212 14.09 -5.20 -19.36
N LYS A 213 14.37 -5.13 -20.66
CA LYS A 213 13.95 -6.16 -21.62
C LYS A 213 14.56 -7.54 -21.30
N ILE A 214 15.81 -7.58 -20.83
CA ILE A 214 16.44 -8.84 -20.40
C ILE A 214 15.71 -9.41 -19.18
N LEU A 215 15.46 -8.59 -18.16
CA LEU A 215 14.76 -9.02 -16.93
C LEU A 215 13.33 -9.51 -17.18
N ASN A 216 12.67 -9.00 -18.23
CA ASN A 216 11.33 -9.40 -18.65
C ASN A 216 11.32 -10.53 -19.69
N GLY A 217 12.48 -11.11 -20.03
CA GLY A 217 12.55 -12.22 -20.99
C GLY A 217 12.20 -11.82 -22.43
N GLU A 218 12.43 -10.56 -22.82
CA GLU A 218 12.11 -10.04 -24.15
C GLU A 218 13.31 -10.09 -25.13
N VAL A 219 14.47 -10.58 -24.67
CA VAL A 219 15.71 -10.62 -25.46
C VAL A 219 16.15 -12.06 -25.67
N ASP A 220 16.02 -12.55 -26.91
CA ASP A 220 16.29 -13.94 -27.31
C ASP A 220 17.67 -14.47 -26.84
N ALA A 221 18.73 -13.68 -26.99
CA ALA A 221 20.08 -14.07 -26.57
C ALA A 221 20.21 -14.37 -25.06
N TRP A 222 19.36 -13.74 -24.24
CA TRP A 222 19.31 -13.92 -22.78
C TRP A 222 18.18 -14.88 -22.36
N GLY A 223 17.47 -15.47 -23.33
CA GLY A 223 16.33 -16.34 -23.10
C GLY A 223 15.05 -15.59 -22.72
N PHE A 224 13.93 -16.33 -22.70
CA PHE A 224 12.59 -15.80 -22.47
C PHE A 224 12.16 -15.82 -21.00
N LYS A 225 13.14 -15.88 -20.09
CA LYS A 225 12.88 -16.02 -18.66
C LYS A 225 12.77 -14.66 -18.01
N THR A 226 11.62 -14.43 -17.39
CA THR A 226 11.40 -13.32 -16.48
C THR A 226 11.95 -13.66 -15.09
N ILE A 227 12.64 -12.70 -14.46
CA ILE A 227 13.06 -12.81 -13.05
C ILE A 227 12.49 -11.67 -12.20
N ALA A 228 12.38 -11.93 -10.91
CA ALA A 228 12.17 -10.89 -9.91
C ALA A 228 13.48 -10.20 -9.54
N VAL A 229 13.42 -8.92 -9.20
CA VAL A 229 14.54 -8.17 -8.63
C VAL A 229 14.23 -7.89 -7.16
N ILE A 230 15.22 -8.12 -6.31
CA ILE A 230 15.17 -7.84 -4.87
C ILE A 230 16.23 -6.76 -4.60
N GLN A 231 15.82 -5.64 -4.01
CA GLN A 231 16.76 -4.63 -3.53
C GLN A 231 17.19 -4.96 -2.10
N THR A 232 18.48 -4.78 -1.85
CA THR A 232 19.13 -5.05 -0.57
C THR A 232 20.00 -3.87 -0.15
N THR A 233 20.33 -3.78 1.13
CA THR A 233 21.18 -2.68 1.63
C THR A 233 22.68 -2.93 1.45
N ASP A 234 23.10 -4.20 1.38
CA ASP A 234 24.50 -4.61 1.61
C ASP A 234 25.04 -4.09 2.97
N TYR A 235 24.19 -4.12 4.00
CA TYR A 235 24.45 -3.47 5.30
C TYR A 235 25.78 -3.92 5.94
N ARG A 236 26.62 -2.94 6.31
CA ARG A 236 27.94 -3.14 6.96
C ARG A 236 28.15 -2.24 8.18
N ALA A 237 27.07 -1.72 8.77
CA ALA A 237 27.08 -0.70 9.83
C ALA A 237 27.80 0.61 9.45
N ASP A 238 27.71 0.97 8.18
CA ASP A 238 28.09 2.28 7.63
C ASP A 238 27.07 3.36 8.02
N GLU A 239 25.79 3.03 7.99
CA GLU A 239 24.67 3.84 8.49
C GLU A 239 23.64 2.95 9.20
N THR A 240 22.64 3.55 9.84
CA THR A 240 21.52 2.78 10.41
C THR A 240 20.59 2.26 9.32
N LEU A 241 19.99 1.09 9.53
CA LEU A 241 19.00 0.50 8.60
C LEU A 241 17.81 1.43 8.33
N ALA A 242 17.44 2.28 9.29
CA ALA A 242 16.39 3.28 9.12
C ALA A 242 16.76 4.36 8.09
N ASN A 243 18.04 4.71 7.96
CA ASN A 243 18.51 5.72 7.02
C ASN A 243 18.71 5.18 5.60
N LEU A 244 19.11 3.91 5.46
CA LEU A 244 19.36 3.29 4.16
C LEU A 244 18.09 3.15 3.30
N ASP A 245 16.91 3.10 3.94
CA ASP A 245 15.57 3.07 3.33
C ASP A 245 15.46 2.15 2.09
N THR A 246 16.18 1.03 2.10
CA THR A 246 16.27 0.10 0.98
C THR A 246 15.88 -1.28 1.49
N ALA A 247 14.69 -1.73 1.13
CA ALA A 247 14.19 -3.06 1.48
C ALA A 247 13.16 -3.52 0.45
N THR A 248 12.99 -4.83 0.33
CA THR A 248 11.97 -5.42 -0.55
C THR A 248 10.81 -5.93 0.28
N TRP A 249 9.58 -5.58 -0.08
CA TRP A 249 8.39 -6.17 0.51
C TRP A 249 8.06 -7.47 -0.20
N ILE A 250 8.10 -8.58 0.53
CA ILE A 250 7.87 -9.91 -0.02
C ILE A 250 6.73 -10.57 0.74
N LYS A 251 5.80 -11.18 -0.01
CA LYS A 251 4.56 -11.74 0.52
C LYS A 251 4.67 -13.25 0.77
N TRP A 252 4.59 -13.66 2.03
CA TRP A 252 4.58 -15.08 2.42
C TRP A 252 3.82 -15.32 3.72
N ARG A 253 3.54 -16.61 4.01
CA ARG A 253 3.04 -17.07 5.31
C ARG A 253 4.18 -17.63 6.15
N GLU A 254 4.90 -18.61 5.62
CA GLU A 254 6.03 -19.24 6.29
C GLU A 254 7.35 -18.79 5.63
N PRO A 255 8.37 -18.44 6.43
CA PRO A 255 9.66 -17.94 5.92
C PRO A 255 10.55 -19.08 5.44
N THR A 256 10.21 -19.66 4.30
CA THR A 256 10.99 -20.72 3.63
C THR A 256 11.61 -20.22 2.34
N ALA A 257 12.67 -20.87 1.89
CA ALA A 257 13.28 -20.58 0.60
C ALA A 257 12.30 -20.85 -0.57
N GLU A 258 11.41 -21.84 -0.42
CA GLU A 258 10.32 -22.07 -1.37
C GLU A 258 9.32 -20.90 -1.39
N ALA A 259 9.00 -20.30 -0.24
CA ALA A 259 8.14 -19.12 -0.22
C ALA A 259 8.77 -17.93 -0.97
N LEU A 260 10.07 -17.70 -0.79
CA LEU A 260 10.82 -16.70 -1.57
C LEU A 260 10.82 -17.03 -3.07
N ARG A 261 10.99 -18.30 -3.45
CA ARG A 261 10.94 -18.77 -4.84
C ARG A 261 9.56 -18.52 -5.46
N GLN A 262 8.48 -18.86 -4.76
CA GLN A 262 7.10 -18.60 -5.19
C GLN A 262 6.79 -17.11 -5.28
N ALA A 263 7.35 -16.28 -4.39
CA ALA A 263 7.23 -14.83 -4.49
C ALA A 263 7.93 -14.29 -5.74
N CYS A 264 9.12 -14.79 -6.07
CA CYS A 264 9.84 -14.41 -7.28
C CYS A 264 9.11 -14.83 -8.56
N LEU A 265 8.50 -16.02 -8.58
CA LEU A 265 7.70 -16.50 -9.70
C LEU A 265 6.41 -15.69 -9.91
N ALA A 266 5.84 -15.13 -8.85
CA ALA A 266 4.62 -14.31 -8.87
C ALA A 266 4.92 -12.85 -8.51
N LYS A 267 6.03 -12.30 -9.07
CA LYS A 267 6.62 -11.03 -8.66
C LYS A 267 5.64 -9.87 -8.65
N GLU A 268 4.69 -9.82 -9.58
CA GLU A 268 3.70 -8.76 -9.72
C GLU A 268 2.70 -8.70 -8.54
N SER A 269 2.51 -9.82 -7.85
CA SER A 269 1.50 -9.94 -6.78
C SER A 269 2.09 -10.19 -5.39
N ARG A 270 3.39 -10.51 -5.32
CA ARG A 270 4.06 -10.93 -4.09
C ARG A 270 5.36 -10.20 -3.79
N ILE A 271 5.87 -9.39 -4.72
CA ILE A 271 7.08 -8.58 -4.51
C ILE A 271 6.72 -7.12 -4.79
N SER A 272 7.07 -6.25 -3.85
CA SER A 272 6.99 -4.81 -4.03
C SER A 272 8.28 -4.15 -3.58
N LEU A 273 8.83 -3.28 -4.40
CA LEU A 273 10.05 -2.52 -4.09
C LEU A 273 9.76 -1.26 -3.26
N VAL A 274 8.49 -0.92 -3.14
CA VAL A 274 7.96 0.16 -2.29
C VAL A 274 6.94 -0.42 -1.32
N GLU A 275 6.54 0.36 -0.32
CA GLU A 275 5.50 -0.06 0.61
C GLU A 275 4.20 -0.41 -0.14
N PRO A 276 3.69 -1.65 0.00
CA PRO A 276 2.53 -2.10 -0.75
C PRO A 276 1.26 -1.51 -0.17
N GLU A 277 0.39 -1.01 -1.04
CA GLU A 277 -0.95 -0.58 -0.64
C GLU A 277 -1.82 -1.80 -0.28
N LEU A 278 -2.32 -1.79 0.95
CA LEU A 278 -3.23 -2.81 1.45
C LEU A 278 -4.67 -2.28 1.47
N PRO A 279 -5.68 -3.15 1.25
CA PRO A 279 -7.07 -2.74 1.32
C PRO A 279 -7.41 -2.23 2.73
N ASN A 280 -8.01 -1.05 2.80
CA ASN A 280 -8.50 -0.42 4.02
C ASN A 280 -9.93 -0.88 4.41
N ILE A 281 -10.59 -1.60 3.51
CA ILE A 281 -11.93 -2.17 3.69
C ILE A 281 -11.86 -3.66 3.35
N PHE A 282 -12.11 -4.54 4.33
CA PHE A 282 -12.08 -5.98 4.11
C PHE A 282 -12.87 -6.74 5.17
N ILE A 283 -13.27 -7.97 4.82
CA ILE A 283 -13.89 -8.91 5.75
C ILE A 283 -12.78 -9.65 6.49
N GLU A 284 -12.77 -9.56 7.82
CA GLU A 284 -11.78 -10.17 8.69
C GLU A 284 -12.15 -11.61 9.02
N LYS A 285 -13.43 -11.86 9.32
CA LYS A 285 -13.87 -13.16 9.85
C LYS A 285 -15.35 -13.41 9.60
N ILE A 286 -15.70 -14.68 9.41
CA ILE A 286 -17.08 -15.18 9.56
C ILE A 286 -17.12 -16.17 10.73
N ASP A 287 -18.14 -16.05 11.58
CA ASP A 287 -18.43 -16.95 12.69
C ASP A 287 -19.90 -17.38 12.60
N VAL A 288 -20.14 -18.69 12.55
CA VAL A 288 -21.48 -19.29 12.46
C VAL A 288 -21.69 -20.16 13.68
N THR A 289 -22.64 -19.77 14.54
CA THR A 289 -22.84 -20.42 15.84
C THR A 289 -23.35 -21.86 15.71
N ASN A 290 -24.23 -22.10 14.74
CA ASN A 290 -24.79 -23.42 14.44
C ASN A 290 -25.35 -23.44 13.02
N SER A 291 -25.21 -24.57 12.31
CA SER A 291 -25.91 -24.82 11.05
C SER A 291 -26.15 -26.32 10.87
N SER A 292 -27.24 -26.71 10.21
CA SER A 292 -27.54 -28.13 9.97
C SER A 292 -26.55 -28.82 9.04
N PHE A 293 -25.79 -28.04 8.24
CA PHE A 293 -24.90 -28.57 7.20
C PHE A 293 -23.41 -28.53 7.60
N LEU A 294 -22.90 -27.39 8.08
CA LEU A 294 -21.49 -27.22 8.49
C LEU A 294 -21.28 -27.23 10.00
N SER A 295 -22.33 -27.47 10.80
CA SER A 295 -22.32 -27.30 12.25
C SER A 295 -21.84 -25.89 12.65
N LYS A 296 -21.21 -25.75 13.81
CA LYS A 296 -20.52 -24.53 14.23
C LYS A 296 -19.17 -24.43 13.52
N PHE A 297 -18.89 -23.28 12.92
CA PHE A 297 -17.57 -23.02 12.34
C PHE A 297 -17.24 -21.53 12.35
N ASP A 298 -15.96 -21.23 12.35
CA ASP A 298 -15.44 -19.90 12.15
C ASP A 298 -14.24 -19.91 11.19
N LEU A 299 -14.10 -18.86 10.38
CA LEU A 299 -13.05 -18.72 9.37
C LEU A 299 -12.47 -17.30 9.42
N ASP A 300 -11.18 -17.21 9.71
CA ASP A 300 -10.40 -15.99 9.52
C ASP A 300 -10.08 -15.83 8.02
N LEU A 301 -10.26 -14.63 7.49
CA LEU A 301 -10.08 -14.28 6.08
C LEU A 301 -8.90 -13.32 5.94
N ASN A 302 -8.08 -13.54 4.90
CA ASN A 302 -6.99 -12.64 4.54
C ASN A 302 -7.57 -11.31 4.02
N PRO A 303 -6.97 -10.15 4.34
CA PRO A 303 -7.47 -8.86 3.86
C PRO A 303 -7.53 -8.72 2.34
N GLN A 304 -6.73 -9.50 1.61
CA GLN A 304 -6.61 -9.40 0.15
C GLN A 304 -7.44 -10.51 -0.55
N LEU A 305 -6.80 -11.60 -0.97
CA LEU A 305 -7.45 -12.65 -1.75
C LEU A 305 -7.70 -13.89 -0.90
N ASN A 306 -8.96 -14.32 -0.85
CA ASN A 306 -9.37 -15.59 -0.24
C ASN A 306 -9.89 -16.55 -1.33
N SER A 307 -9.45 -17.81 -1.28
CA SER A 307 -9.90 -18.86 -2.19
C SER A 307 -10.38 -20.07 -1.40
N ILE A 308 -11.66 -20.39 -1.50
CA ILE A 308 -12.25 -21.56 -0.84
C ILE A 308 -12.28 -22.73 -1.82
N ILE A 309 -11.45 -23.75 -1.57
CA ILE A 309 -11.26 -24.92 -2.46
C ILE A 309 -11.75 -26.18 -1.76
N GLY A 310 -12.37 -27.11 -2.51
CA GLY A 310 -12.86 -28.36 -1.95
C GLY A 310 -13.77 -29.13 -2.92
N GLY A 311 -14.08 -30.39 -2.59
CA GLY A 311 -14.92 -31.27 -3.41
C GLY A 311 -16.38 -30.81 -3.55
N ARG A 312 -17.15 -31.41 -4.46
CA ARG A 312 -18.58 -31.10 -4.60
C ARG A 312 -19.31 -31.40 -3.28
N GLY A 313 -20.20 -30.50 -2.87
CA GLY A 313 -20.96 -30.65 -1.62
C GLY A 313 -20.17 -30.34 -0.36
N SER A 314 -18.96 -29.76 -0.43
CA SER A 314 -18.17 -29.42 0.76
C SER A 314 -18.56 -28.10 1.46
N GLY A 315 -19.68 -27.47 1.08
CA GLY A 315 -20.15 -26.22 1.73
C GLY A 315 -19.58 -24.90 1.23
N LYS A 316 -18.71 -24.89 0.19
CA LYS A 316 -18.11 -23.64 -0.33
C LYS A 316 -19.13 -22.56 -0.66
N SER A 317 -20.17 -22.93 -1.42
CA SER A 317 -21.24 -21.99 -1.81
C SER A 317 -22.07 -21.57 -0.61
N THR A 318 -22.28 -22.47 0.36
CA THR A 318 -23.01 -22.17 1.60
C THR A 318 -22.32 -21.05 2.39
N ILE A 319 -20.98 -21.09 2.52
CA ILE A 319 -20.20 -20.05 3.19
C ILE A 319 -20.39 -18.69 2.49
N LEU A 320 -20.30 -18.66 1.16
CA LEU A 320 -20.51 -17.44 0.38
C LEU A 320 -21.93 -16.89 0.53
N GLU A 321 -22.95 -17.76 0.53
CA GLU A 321 -24.34 -17.34 0.73
C GLU A 321 -24.60 -16.84 2.16
N TYR A 322 -23.93 -17.41 3.18
CA TYR A 322 -23.97 -16.89 4.55
C TYR A 322 -23.36 -15.50 4.66
N LEU A 323 -22.21 -15.26 4.03
CA LEU A 323 -21.59 -13.92 3.96
C LEU A 323 -22.53 -12.91 3.31
N ARG A 324 -23.06 -13.23 2.13
CA ARG A 324 -23.99 -12.37 1.40
C ARG A 324 -25.25 -12.06 2.21
N TRP A 325 -25.83 -13.08 2.83
CA TRP A 325 -27.02 -12.91 3.66
C TRP A 325 -26.71 -12.05 4.89
N ALA A 326 -25.62 -12.33 5.61
CA ALA A 326 -25.22 -11.57 6.78
C ALA A 326 -24.96 -10.10 6.46
N LEU A 327 -24.31 -9.81 5.34
CA LEU A 327 -24.00 -8.46 4.86
C LEU A 327 -25.17 -7.77 4.14
N CYS A 328 -26.37 -8.32 4.26
CA CYS A 328 -27.58 -7.74 3.70
C CYS A 328 -27.49 -7.49 2.18
N ASP A 329 -26.77 -8.34 1.42
CA ASP A 329 -26.68 -8.23 -0.05
C ASP A 329 -28.07 -8.38 -0.67
N GLN A 330 -28.70 -7.26 -0.99
CA GLN A 330 -29.97 -7.21 -1.69
C GLN A 330 -29.68 -6.92 -3.15
N THR A 331 -29.86 -7.92 -4.01
CA THR A 331 -29.84 -7.76 -5.47
C THR A 331 -31.06 -6.99 -5.99
N GLU A 332 -31.75 -6.22 -5.14
CA GLU A 332 -33.12 -5.71 -5.35
C GLU A 332 -33.18 -4.42 -6.20
N GLY A 333 -32.04 -3.85 -6.60
CA GLY A 333 -32.03 -2.52 -7.22
C GLY A 333 -32.46 -2.43 -8.69
N PHE A 334 -32.09 -3.35 -9.58
CA PHE A 334 -32.15 -3.04 -11.02
C PHE A 334 -32.45 -4.25 -11.91
N GLY A 335 -33.66 -4.30 -12.48
CA GLY A 335 -33.99 -5.12 -13.65
C GLY A 335 -35.22 -6.03 -13.52
N LYS A 336 -36.41 -5.50 -13.88
CA LYS A 336 -37.68 -6.21 -14.19
C LYS A 336 -37.77 -7.69 -13.75
N GLU A 337 -38.46 -7.91 -12.64
CA GLU A 337 -39.31 -9.02 -12.12
C GLU A 337 -39.19 -10.49 -12.62
N GLY A 338 -38.59 -10.82 -13.76
CA GLY A 338 -38.69 -12.16 -14.36
C GLY A 338 -37.58 -13.16 -13.97
N VAL A 339 -36.31 -12.73 -13.90
CA VAL A 339 -35.15 -13.63 -13.65
C VAL A 339 -34.64 -13.51 -12.20
N GLN A 340 -35.06 -12.46 -11.50
CA GLN A 340 -34.56 -12.06 -10.18
C GLN A 340 -35.12 -12.90 -9.01
N SER A 341 -36.17 -13.72 -9.21
CA SER A 341 -36.80 -14.46 -8.11
C SER A 341 -36.02 -15.72 -7.70
N ASP A 342 -35.38 -16.42 -8.63
CA ASP A 342 -34.90 -17.78 -8.36
C ASP A 342 -33.65 -17.82 -7.49
N ILE A 343 -32.74 -16.87 -7.66
CA ILE A 343 -31.49 -16.82 -6.90
C ILE A 343 -31.77 -16.40 -5.46
N LEU A 344 -32.59 -15.37 -5.27
CA LEU A 344 -33.08 -14.94 -3.97
C LEU A 344 -33.88 -16.03 -3.27
N LYS A 345 -34.81 -16.69 -3.99
CA LYS A 345 -35.56 -17.84 -3.46
C LYS A 345 -34.64 -18.98 -3.03
N ARG A 346 -33.65 -19.34 -3.86
CA ARG A 346 -32.66 -20.37 -3.51
C ARG A 346 -31.85 -20.00 -2.28
N ARG A 347 -31.40 -18.76 -2.17
CA ARG A 347 -30.69 -18.26 -0.98
C ARG A 347 -31.58 -18.33 0.25
N ASN A 348 -32.78 -17.78 0.22
CA ASN A 348 -33.71 -17.80 1.35
C ASN A 348 -34.04 -19.25 1.76
N THR A 349 -34.29 -20.13 0.79
CA THR A 349 -34.52 -21.57 1.05
C THR A 349 -33.31 -22.22 1.72
N LEU A 350 -32.09 -21.86 1.31
CA LEU A 350 -30.86 -22.36 1.94
C LEU A 350 -30.74 -21.84 3.37
N ILE A 351 -30.96 -20.56 3.63
CA ILE A 351 -30.89 -19.97 4.98
C ILE A 351 -31.94 -20.60 5.90
N ASP A 352 -33.18 -20.73 5.44
CA ASP A 352 -34.27 -21.32 6.21
C ASP A 352 -33.96 -22.77 6.61
N LYS A 353 -33.52 -23.60 5.65
CA LYS A 353 -33.21 -25.01 5.89
C LYS A 353 -31.93 -25.25 6.69
N THR A 354 -30.99 -24.31 6.67
CA THR A 354 -29.67 -24.54 7.26
C THR A 354 -29.42 -23.81 8.57
N LEU A 355 -30.06 -22.67 8.80
CA LEU A 355 -29.85 -21.83 9.97
C LEU A 355 -31.13 -21.67 10.81
N LYS A 356 -32.30 -21.49 10.21
CA LYS A 356 -33.54 -21.16 10.95
C LYS A 356 -34.02 -22.29 11.87
N GLU A 357 -33.97 -23.54 11.42
CA GLU A 357 -34.40 -24.70 12.21
C GLU A 357 -33.52 -24.95 13.44
N VAL A 358 -32.25 -24.50 13.40
CA VAL A 358 -31.25 -24.76 14.44
C VAL A 358 -30.88 -23.52 15.25
N ASP A 359 -31.63 -22.42 15.08
CA ASP A 359 -31.37 -21.11 15.70
C ASP A 359 -29.93 -20.62 15.45
N GLY A 360 -29.45 -20.86 14.23
CA GLY A 360 -28.11 -20.54 13.78
C GLY A 360 -27.93 -19.04 13.53
N GLU A 361 -26.88 -18.47 14.09
CA GLU A 361 -26.54 -17.06 13.97
C GLU A 361 -25.26 -16.90 13.14
N VAL A 362 -25.26 -15.93 12.24
CA VAL A 362 -24.08 -15.56 11.44
C VAL A 362 -23.56 -14.22 11.91
N ARG A 363 -22.27 -14.18 12.23
CA ARG A 363 -21.52 -12.97 12.58
C ARG A 363 -20.44 -12.74 11.54
N VAL A 364 -20.38 -11.54 11.00
CA VAL A 364 -19.35 -11.12 10.06
C VAL A 364 -18.59 -9.96 10.66
N PHE A 365 -17.28 -10.14 10.80
CA PHE A 365 -16.34 -9.14 11.27
C PHE A 365 -15.68 -8.52 10.05
N PHE A 366 -15.65 -7.20 9.99
CA PHE A 366 -15.01 -6.48 8.89
C PHE A 366 -14.38 -5.18 9.41
N ILE A 367 -13.40 -4.70 8.68
CA ILE A 367 -12.69 -3.45 8.97
C ILE A 367 -13.06 -2.44 7.89
N VAL A 368 -13.34 -1.21 8.32
CA VAL A 368 -13.53 -0.05 7.45
C VAL A 368 -12.65 1.06 7.97
N ASN A 369 -11.62 1.45 7.20
CA ASN A 369 -10.68 2.52 7.55
C ASN A 369 -10.10 2.36 8.98
N GLY A 370 -9.68 1.13 9.33
CA GLY A 370 -9.11 0.81 10.65
C GLY A 370 -10.12 0.61 11.78
N THR A 371 -11.41 0.90 11.57
CA THR A 371 -12.45 0.65 12.58
C THR A 371 -13.06 -0.73 12.38
N ARG A 372 -13.04 -1.54 13.43
CA ARG A 372 -13.65 -2.88 13.43
C ARG A 372 -15.16 -2.81 13.61
N HIS A 373 -15.88 -3.54 12.77
CA HIS A 373 -17.32 -3.65 12.78
C HIS A 373 -17.74 -5.12 12.85
N ILE A 374 -18.87 -5.39 13.51
CA ILE A 374 -19.45 -6.73 13.61
C ILE A 374 -20.92 -6.64 13.24
N VAL A 375 -21.31 -7.33 12.17
CA VAL A 375 -22.70 -7.54 11.81
C VAL A 375 -23.14 -8.90 12.29
N LYS A 376 -24.26 -8.94 12.99
CA LYS A 376 -24.88 -10.14 13.53
C LYS A 376 -26.29 -10.26 12.98
N ARG A 377 -26.62 -11.42 12.40
CA ARG A 377 -27.95 -11.74 11.91
C ARG A 377 -28.40 -13.12 12.38
N ASN A 378 -29.67 -13.22 12.77
CA ASN A 378 -30.35 -14.48 13.08
C ASN A 378 -31.62 -14.60 12.22
N PRO A 379 -31.82 -15.68 11.45
CA PRO A 379 -32.97 -15.83 10.56
C PRO A 379 -34.29 -16.13 11.28
N LYS A 380 -34.26 -16.46 12.57
CA LYS A 380 -35.45 -16.73 13.39
C LYS A 380 -35.97 -15.46 14.05
N SER A 381 -35.09 -14.59 14.54
CA SER A 381 -35.49 -13.28 15.09
C SER A 381 -35.60 -12.19 14.01
N GLU A 382 -35.00 -12.43 12.83
CA GLU A 382 -34.94 -11.50 11.69
C GLU A 382 -34.21 -10.18 11.99
N ASP A 383 -33.54 -10.09 13.14
CA ASP A 383 -32.78 -8.91 13.54
C ASP A 383 -31.51 -8.71 12.70
N VAL A 384 -31.17 -7.44 12.48
CA VAL A 384 -29.88 -7.00 11.95
C VAL A 384 -29.23 -6.13 13.01
N LEU A 385 -28.20 -6.67 13.67
CA LEU A 385 -27.47 -5.98 14.73
C LEU A 385 -26.08 -5.59 14.24
N LEU A 386 -25.65 -4.37 14.53
CA LEU A 386 -24.33 -3.84 14.22
C LEU A 386 -23.62 -3.41 15.50
N LYS A 387 -22.35 -3.78 15.63
CA LYS A 387 -21.44 -3.28 16.65
C LYS A 387 -20.27 -2.56 15.97
N ILE A 388 -19.94 -1.36 16.46
CA ILE A 388 -18.86 -0.51 15.94
C ILE A 388 -17.84 -0.30 17.05
N GLY A 389 -16.61 -0.77 16.85
CA GLY A 389 -15.55 -0.74 17.86
C GLY A 389 -15.99 -1.41 19.16
N ASP A 390 -15.82 -0.68 20.27
CA ASP A 390 -16.15 -1.17 21.63
C ASP A 390 -17.59 -0.89 22.08
N ARG A 391 -18.44 -0.31 21.20
CA ARG A 391 -19.84 -0.04 21.52
C ARG A 391 -20.65 -1.34 21.64
N ASP A 392 -21.85 -1.23 22.20
CA ASP A 392 -22.81 -2.32 22.23
C ASP A 392 -23.47 -2.54 20.85
N PHE A 393 -24.16 -3.66 20.70
CA PHE A 393 -24.92 -3.95 19.49
C PHE A 393 -26.17 -3.08 19.40
N GLU A 394 -26.36 -2.46 18.25
CA GLU A 394 -27.54 -1.65 17.92
C GLU A 394 -28.32 -2.28 16.76
N SER A 395 -29.65 -2.15 16.80
CA SER A 395 -30.50 -2.58 15.69
C SER A 395 -30.44 -1.57 14.55
N VAL A 396 -30.15 -2.05 13.34
CA VAL A 396 -29.91 -1.21 12.16
C VAL A 396 -30.72 -1.69 10.96
N ARG A 397 -30.93 -0.79 9.99
CA ARG A 397 -31.57 -1.14 8.72
C ARG A 397 -30.57 -1.84 7.79
N PRO A 398 -31.00 -2.80 6.95
CA PRO A 398 -30.15 -3.45 5.96
C PRO A 398 -29.36 -2.49 5.06
N SER A 399 -29.94 -1.34 4.67
CA SER A 399 -29.28 -0.34 3.85
C SER A 399 -28.04 0.26 4.52
N GLN A 400 -28.06 0.45 5.84
CA GLN A 400 -26.91 0.99 6.58
C GLN A 400 -25.71 0.05 6.54
N ILE A 401 -25.94 -1.28 6.46
CA ILE A 401 -24.85 -2.26 6.29
C ILE A 401 -24.25 -2.19 4.88
N GLN A 402 -25.11 -2.02 3.87
CA GLN A 402 -24.68 -1.91 2.47
C GLN A 402 -23.86 -0.63 2.23
N ASP A 403 -24.25 0.48 2.85
CA ASP A 403 -23.54 1.75 2.77
C ASP A 403 -22.16 1.66 3.47
N LEU A 404 -22.06 0.90 4.57
CA LEU A 404 -20.81 0.69 5.31
C LEU A 404 -19.84 -0.25 4.59
N LEU A 405 -20.35 -1.35 4.04
CA LEU A 405 -19.56 -2.36 3.32
C LEU A 405 -20.23 -2.73 2.00
N PRO A 406 -19.99 -1.96 0.92
CA PRO A 406 -20.61 -2.19 -0.37
C PRO A 406 -20.00 -3.43 -1.06
N ILE A 407 -20.53 -4.61 -0.74
CA ILE A 407 -20.05 -5.85 -1.34
C ILE A 407 -20.53 -6.04 -2.78
N GLN A 408 -19.70 -6.70 -3.58
CA GLN A 408 -20.06 -7.20 -4.89
C GLN A 408 -20.05 -8.72 -4.86
N ALA A 409 -21.21 -9.33 -5.11
CA ALA A 409 -21.35 -10.77 -5.03
C ALA A 409 -22.01 -11.35 -6.29
N TYR A 410 -21.33 -12.32 -6.89
CA TYR A 410 -21.78 -12.98 -8.11
C TYR A 410 -21.90 -14.49 -7.90
N SER A 411 -23.09 -15.03 -8.10
CA SER A 411 -23.38 -16.45 -8.14
C SER A 411 -22.90 -17.10 -9.44
N GLN A 412 -22.88 -18.44 -9.46
CA GLN A 412 -22.47 -19.22 -10.63
C GLN A 412 -23.26 -18.84 -11.89
N LYS A 413 -22.54 -18.54 -12.99
CA LYS A 413 -23.08 -18.07 -14.29
C LYS A 413 -23.71 -16.67 -14.28
N GLN A 414 -23.65 -15.90 -13.19
CA GLN A 414 -24.13 -14.51 -13.21
C GLN A 414 -23.21 -13.59 -14.03
N LEU A 415 -21.88 -13.74 -13.92
CA LEU A 415 -20.93 -12.93 -14.70
C LEU A 415 -21.16 -13.06 -16.21
N SER A 416 -21.51 -14.26 -16.71
CA SER A 416 -21.83 -14.46 -18.14
C SER A 416 -23.13 -13.78 -18.60
N SER A 417 -24.07 -13.50 -17.68
CA SER A 417 -25.30 -12.75 -18.01
C SER A 417 -25.14 -11.23 -17.89
N ILE A 418 -24.11 -10.75 -17.18
CA ILE A 418 -23.84 -9.32 -16.98
C ILE A 418 -23.49 -8.62 -18.30
N SER A 419 -22.75 -9.28 -19.21
CA SER A 419 -22.40 -8.71 -20.52
C SER A 419 -23.61 -8.35 -21.39
N VAL A 420 -24.79 -8.89 -21.06
CA VAL A 420 -26.05 -8.66 -21.79
C VAL A 420 -26.85 -7.49 -21.18
N ARG A 421 -26.48 -7.02 -19.98
CA ARG A 421 -27.21 -6.01 -19.21
C ARG A 421 -26.36 -4.77 -19.00
N SER A 422 -26.66 -3.71 -19.76
CA SER A 422 -25.94 -2.43 -19.72
C SER A 422 -25.81 -1.84 -18.31
N ASP A 423 -26.85 -1.96 -17.49
CA ASP A 423 -26.89 -1.34 -16.16
C ASP A 423 -26.00 -2.10 -15.16
N GLU A 424 -25.95 -3.44 -15.24
CA GLU A 424 -25.05 -4.26 -14.42
C GLU A 424 -23.59 -4.05 -14.83
N LEU A 425 -23.32 -3.91 -16.13
CA LEU A 425 -21.98 -3.62 -16.66
C LEU A 425 -21.50 -2.23 -16.23
N ARG A 426 -22.39 -1.24 -16.26
CA ARG A 426 -22.12 0.12 -15.77
C ARG A 426 -21.78 0.11 -14.28
N ARG A 427 -22.57 -0.57 -13.45
CA ARG A 427 -22.26 -0.74 -12.01
C ARG A 427 -20.93 -1.44 -11.79
N PHE A 428 -20.63 -2.50 -12.55
CA PHE A 428 -19.37 -3.23 -12.44
C PHE A 428 -18.15 -2.33 -12.68
N ILE A 429 -18.27 -1.36 -13.60
CA ILE A 429 -17.21 -0.41 -13.93
C ILE A 429 -17.17 0.77 -12.96
N GLU A 430 -18.33 1.34 -12.59
CA GLU A 430 -18.42 2.55 -11.77
C GLU A 430 -18.23 2.28 -10.27
N GLN A 431 -18.66 1.13 -9.76
CA GLN A 431 -18.63 0.86 -8.32
C GLN A 431 -17.20 0.80 -7.73
N PRO A 432 -16.18 0.22 -8.39
CA PRO A 432 -14.80 0.28 -7.91
C PRO A 432 -14.23 1.71 -7.79
N ILE A 433 -14.74 2.64 -8.61
CA ILE A 433 -14.30 4.03 -8.68
C ILE A 433 -15.37 4.99 -8.13
N SER A 434 -16.37 4.50 -7.38
CA SER A 434 -17.53 5.31 -6.99
C SER A 434 -17.13 6.53 -6.17
N LYS A 435 -16.12 6.37 -5.30
CA LYS A 435 -15.57 7.46 -4.49
C LYS A 435 -14.85 8.50 -5.34
N GLU A 436 -14.09 8.07 -6.36
CA GLU A 436 -13.45 8.99 -7.31
C GLU A 436 -14.50 9.76 -8.11
N ILE A 437 -15.58 9.08 -8.52
CA ILE A 437 -16.71 9.71 -9.20
C ILE A 437 -17.37 10.75 -8.28
N GLU A 438 -17.65 10.40 -7.03
CA GLU A 438 -18.24 11.33 -6.04
C GLU A 438 -17.34 12.54 -5.78
N ASP A 439 -16.03 12.33 -5.64
CA ASP A 439 -15.05 13.41 -5.45
C ASP A 439 -14.98 14.33 -6.68
N ILE A 440 -15.05 13.76 -7.89
CA ILE A 440 -15.10 14.52 -9.14
C ILE A 440 -16.41 15.30 -9.23
N ASP A 441 -17.55 14.68 -8.94
CA ASP A 441 -18.86 15.32 -8.97
C ASP A 441 -18.94 16.47 -7.96
N SER A 442 -18.34 16.32 -6.79
CA SER A 442 -18.20 17.39 -5.79
C SER A 442 -17.40 18.57 -6.35
N LYS A 443 -16.23 18.31 -6.95
CA LYS A 443 -15.40 19.35 -7.60
C LYS A 443 -16.13 20.04 -8.75
N VAL A 444 -16.89 19.29 -9.55
CA VAL A 444 -17.73 19.84 -10.62
C VAL A 444 -18.83 20.73 -10.04
N GLY A 445 -19.45 20.32 -8.94
CA GLY A 445 -20.43 21.11 -8.20
C GLY A 445 -19.85 22.43 -7.69
N GLU A 446 -18.67 22.41 -7.09
CA GLU A 446 -17.95 23.60 -6.62
C GLU A 446 -17.63 24.55 -7.79
N ALA A 447 -17.06 24.04 -8.87
CA ALA A 447 -16.75 24.83 -10.07
C ALA A 447 -18.02 25.47 -10.69
N LEU A 448 -19.14 24.75 -10.71
CA LEU A 448 -20.43 25.29 -11.17
C LEU A 448 -20.92 26.45 -10.29
N VAL A 449 -20.74 26.35 -8.97
CA VAL A 449 -21.09 27.43 -8.03
C VAL A 449 -20.19 28.65 -8.26
N GLU A 450 -18.88 28.45 -8.47
CA GLU A 450 -17.95 29.54 -8.79
C GLU A 450 -18.31 30.26 -10.09
N VAL A 451 -18.60 29.51 -11.16
CA VAL A 451 -19.00 30.08 -12.47
C VAL A 451 -20.29 30.89 -12.33
N LYS A 452 -21.28 30.37 -11.60
CA LYS A 452 -22.53 31.12 -11.33
C LYS A 452 -22.26 32.41 -10.57
N SER A 453 -21.41 32.38 -9.55
CA SER A 453 -21.01 33.56 -8.77
C SER A 453 -20.28 34.60 -9.62
N ALA A 454 -19.31 34.16 -10.45
CA ALA A 454 -18.59 35.03 -11.37
C ALA A 454 -19.52 35.69 -12.39
N TYR A 455 -20.49 34.94 -12.94
CA TYR A 455 -21.48 35.48 -13.87
C TYR A 455 -22.40 36.51 -13.19
N GLN A 456 -22.85 36.26 -11.96
CA GLN A 456 -23.65 37.23 -11.19
C GLN A 456 -22.87 38.52 -10.94
N LYS A 457 -21.58 38.43 -10.56
CA LYS A 457 -20.71 39.61 -10.40
C LYS A 457 -20.56 40.40 -11.69
N LEU A 458 -20.38 39.71 -12.83
CA LEU A 458 -20.29 40.35 -14.14
C LEU A 458 -21.59 41.06 -14.52
N SER A 459 -22.74 40.44 -14.28
CA SER A 459 -24.06 41.05 -14.53
C SER A 459 -24.23 42.32 -13.71
N LYS A 460 -23.93 42.27 -12.41
CA LYS A 460 -24.01 43.43 -11.52
C LYS A 460 -23.04 44.55 -11.92
N SER A 461 -21.84 44.20 -12.38
CA SER A 461 -20.87 45.16 -12.92
C SER A 461 -21.39 45.88 -14.17
N LYS A 462 -22.07 45.15 -15.07
CA LYS A 462 -22.69 45.75 -16.27
C LYS A 462 -23.83 46.71 -15.92
N GLU A 463 -24.66 46.37 -14.95
CA GLU A 463 -25.71 47.28 -14.45
C GLU A 463 -25.10 48.58 -13.89
N LEU A 464 -24.11 48.46 -13.00
CA LEU A 464 -23.41 49.61 -12.43
C LEU A 464 -22.74 50.49 -13.50
N TYR A 465 -22.18 49.90 -14.56
CA TYR A 465 -21.58 50.65 -15.66
C TYR A 465 -22.63 51.42 -16.47
N THR A 466 -23.82 50.84 -16.62
CA THR A 466 -24.96 51.48 -17.29
C THR A 466 -25.46 52.66 -16.47
N ASP A 467 -25.58 52.49 -15.15
CA ASP A 467 -25.95 53.57 -14.23
C ASP A 467 -24.91 54.70 -14.19
N LEU A 468 -23.62 54.36 -14.18
CA LEU A 468 -22.53 55.33 -14.27
C LEU A 468 -22.66 56.19 -15.53
N ARG A 469 -22.86 55.56 -16.68
CA ARG A 469 -23.02 56.26 -17.96
C ARG A 469 -24.25 57.18 -17.96
N LYS A 470 -25.35 56.76 -17.34
CA LYS A 470 -26.55 57.60 -17.18
C LYS A 470 -26.25 58.82 -16.32
N ASN A 471 -25.59 58.62 -15.17
CA ASN A 471 -25.21 59.70 -14.27
C ASN A 471 -24.23 60.70 -14.92
N GLU A 472 -23.29 60.23 -15.75
CA GLU A 472 -22.38 61.09 -16.50
C GLU A 472 -23.13 62.00 -17.50
N ILE A 473 -24.12 61.45 -18.20
CA ILE A 473 -24.98 62.22 -19.11
C ILE A 473 -25.77 63.29 -18.33
N GLU A 474 -26.34 62.93 -17.18
CA GLU A 474 -27.05 63.87 -16.31
C GLU A 474 -26.13 64.99 -15.80
N ILE A 475 -24.92 64.66 -15.36
CA ILE A 475 -23.90 65.65 -14.94
C ILE A 475 -23.55 66.59 -16.10
N GLY A 476 -23.39 66.08 -17.32
CA GLY A 476 -23.14 66.89 -18.51
C GLY A 476 -24.28 67.87 -18.79
N SER A 477 -25.53 67.40 -18.67
CA SER A 477 -26.73 68.24 -18.79
C SER A 477 -26.77 69.34 -17.73
N PHE A 478 -26.55 68.99 -16.46
CA PHE A 478 -26.51 69.97 -15.37
C PHE A 478 -25.39 71.00 -15.53
N LYS A 479 -24.20 70.59 -15.97
CA LYS A 479 -23.10 71.53 -16.26
C LYS A 479 -23.50 72.54 -17.35
N SER A 480 -24.12 72.08 -18.43
CA SER A 480 -24.61 72.94 -19.51
C SER A 480 -25.69 73.92 -19.02
N GLN A 481 -26.61 73.45 -18.17
CA GLN A 481 -27.62 74.32 -17.54
C GLN A 481 -26.99 75.38 -16.62
N ILE A 482 -25.99 75.00 -15.82
CA ILE A 482 -25.25 75.93 -14.96
C ILE A 482 -24.50 76.98 -15.80
N GLU A 483 -23.88 76.59 -16.91
CA GLU A 483 -23.22 77.54 -17.82
C GLU A 483 -24.21 78.52 -18.45
N LYS A 484 -25.40 78.06 -18.86
CA LYS A 484 -26.45 78.95 -19.36
C LYS A 484 -26.95 79.92 -18.29
N LEU A 485 -27.17 79.44 -17.06
CA LEU A 485 -27.55 80.31 -15.93
C LEU A 485 -26.47 81.34 -15.61
N ARG A 486 -25.19 80.94 -15.63
CA ARG A 486 -24.06 81.87 -15.45
C ARG A 486 -23.91 82.85 -16.60
N GLY A 487 -24.14 82.43 -17.84
CA GLY A 487 -24.14 83.30 -19.02
C GLY A 487 -25.30 84.29 -19.05
N GLY A 488 -26.44 83.95 -18.44
CA GLY A 488 -27.61 84.82 -18.26
C GLY A 488 -27.43 85.92 -17.21
N LEU A 489 -26.40 85.84 -16.36
CA LEU A 489 -26.10 86.82 -15.32
C LEU A 489 -25.22 87.98 -15.84
N LYS A 490 -25.66 88.67 -16.90
CA LYS A 490 -25.01 89.93 -17.35
C LYS A 490 -25.63 91.11 -16.61
N GLY A 491 -24.88 91.71 -15.68
CA GLY A 491 -25.28 92.89 -14.91
C GLY A 491 -24.94 92.88 -13.41
N ILE A 492 -24.10 91.96 -12.95
CA ILE A 492 -23.73 91.86 -11.53
C ILE A 492 -22.69 92.92 -11.16
N SER A 493 -22.97 93.69 -10.10
CA SER A 493 -22.09 94.75 -9.56
C SER A 493 -20.77 94.18 -9.01
N GLU A 494 -19.70 94.99 -8.95
CA GLU A 494 -18.40 94.53 -8.41
C GLU A 494 -18.47 94.02 -6.96
N GLY A 495 -19.43 94.52 -6.16
CA GLY A 495 -19.67 94.04 -4.80
C GLY A 495 -20.21 92.61 -4.76
N ASP A 496 -21.15 92.31 -5.65
CA ASP A 496 -21.80 90.98 -5.72
C ASP A 496 -20.87 89.92 -6.32
N LYS A 497 -19.95 90.30 -7.22
CA LYS A 497 -18.87 89.41 -7.70
C LYS A 497 -17.97 88.94 -6.56
N LYS A 498 -17.63 89.82 -5.60
CA LYS A 498 -16.82 89.44 -4.43
C LYS A 498 -17.55 88.48 -3.49
N ILE A 499 -18.87 88.60 -3.35
CA ILE A 499 -19.69 87.66 -2.56
C ILE A 499 -19.77 86.30 -3.25
N LEU A 500 -19.95 86.26 -4.58
CA LEU A 500 -19.96 85.03 -5.38
C LEU A 500 -18.61 84.29 -5.35
N ASP A 501 -17.48 85.00 -5.37
CA ASP A 501 -16.18 84.35 -5.22
C ASP A 501 -15.95 83.84 -3.80
N ARG A 502 -16.44 84.54 -2.76
CA ARG A 502 -16.46 84.01 -1.38
C ARG A 502 -17.34 82.77 -1.24
N ALA A 503 -18.44 82.66 -1.98
CA ALA A 503 -19.30 81.48 -1.96
C ALA A 503 -18.56 80.19 -2.35
N LYS A 504 -17.58 80.26 -3.28
CA LYS A 504 -16.74 79.09 -3.62
C LYS A 504 -15.93 78.58 -2.43
N TYR A 505 -15.42 79.49 -1.58
CA TYR A 505 -14.68 79.11 -0.38
C TYR A 505 -15.59 78.41 0.64
N TYR A 506 -16.81 78.91 0.87
CA TYR A 506 -17.78 78.26 1.76
C TYR A 506 -18.24 76.89 1.25
N VAL A 507 -18.40 76.72 -0.06
CA VAL A 507 -18.74 75.42 -0.66
C VAL A 507 -17.58 74.43 -0.49
N ASN A 508 -16.34 74.88 -0.74
CA ASN A 508 -15.16 74.04 -0.55
C ASN A 508 -14.96 73.64 0.91
N GLU A 509 -15.20 74.56 1.84
CA GLU A 509 -15.12 74.31 3.28
C GLU A 509 -16.21 73.32 3.73
N LYS A 510 -17.44 73.45 3.21
CA LYS A 510 -18.52 72.48 3.45
C LYS A 510 -18.18 71.09 2.90
N ILE A 511 -17.59 71.00 1.71
CA ILE A 511 -17.16 69.71 1.12
C ILE A 511 -16.02 69.09 1.95
N ALA A 512 -15.07 69.89 2.42
CA ALA A 512 -13.98 69.43 3.26
C ALA A 512 -14.50 68.91 4.62
N LEU A 513 -15.44 69.62 5.24
CA LEU A 513 -16.14 69.18 6.46
C LEU A 513 -16.92 67.89 6.23
N MET A 514 -17.61 67.76 5.10
CA MET A 514 -18.40 66.55 4.78
C MET A 514 -17.50 65.33 4.53
N ARG A 515 -16.34 65.51 3.87
CA ARG A 515 -15.31 64.47 3.73
C ARG A 515 -14.70 64.07 5.07
N PHE A 516 -14.41 65.05 5.93
CA PHE A 516 -13.91 64.79 7.27
C PHE A 516 -14.94 63.99 8.10
N LEU A 517 -16.21 64.40 8.08
CA LEU A 517 -17.32 63.67 8.73
C LEU A 517 -17.44 62.21 8.24
N LEU A 518 -17.33 61.97 6.92
CA LEU A 518 -17.33 60.62 6.35
C LEU A 518 -16.10 59.78 6.74
N SER A 519 -14.94 60.40 6.97
CA SER A 519 -13.73 59.70 7.42
C SER A 519 -13.70 59.41 8.91
N VAL A 520 -14.35 60.24 9.73
CA VAL A 520 -14.35 60.13 11.20
C VAL A 520 -15.52 59.30 11.72
N PHE A 521 -16.67 59.38 11.05
CA PHE A 521 -17.83 58.52 11.29
C PHE A 521 -18.06 57.64 10.06
N PRO A 522 -17.35 56.51 9.91
CA PRO A 522 -17.75 55.52 8.94
C PRO A 522 -19.18 55.09 9.32
N PHE A 523 -20.13 55.32 8.41
CA PHE A 523 -21.50 54.86 8.57
C PHE A 523 -21.45 53.34 8.84
N LYS A 524 -21.62 52.96 10.11
CA LYS A 524 -22.10 51.63 10.49
C LYS A 524 -23.50 51.50 9.94
N THR A 525 -23.64 51.04 8.70
CA THR A 525 -24.87 50.35 8.28
C THR A 525 -24.85 48.97 8.91
N ALA A 526 -25.33 48.93 10.15
CA ALA A 526 -25.96 47.77 10.73
C ALA A 526 -27.40 47.71 10.20
N TYR A 527 -27.66 46.78 9.28
CA TYR A 527 -28.91 46.06 9.05
C TYR A 527 -28.45 44.80 8.27
N GLY A 528 -28.59 43.57 8.75
CA GLY A 528 -29.70 43.04 9.52
C GLY A 528 -30.84 42.65 8.59
N LEU A 529 -30.55 41.75 7.64
CA LEU A 529 -31.41 40.69 7.09
C LEU A 529 -30.56 39.75 6.23
#